data_AF-A0A955SF59-F1
#
_entry.id   AF-A0A955SF59-F1
#
_cell.length_a   1.000
_cell.length_b   1.000
_cell.length_c   1.000
_cell.angle_alpha   90.00
_cell.angle_beta   90.00
_cell.angle_gamma   90.00
#
_symmetry.space_group_name_H-M   'P 1'
#
loop_
_entity.id
_entity.type
_entity.pdbx_description
1 polymer ?
#
loop_
_entity_poly.entity_id
_entity_poly.type
_entity_poly.pdbx_seq_one_letter_code
_entity_poly.pdbx_strand_id
1 'polypeptide(L)'
;RQKATVKVRVAFEKLDPRILPDMSVKVAFKSGEEETETKSTVALPKSAIHQDEGRDIVWVMKEDTLERRAVKVDTVMNDQAIISAGLGSGEKVVTKGPDEMEEGMRVTEAER
;
A
#
# COMPACT_ATOMS: atom_id res chain seq x y z
N ARG A 1 35.90 4.77 -3.59
CA ARG A 1 34.64 3.99 -3.45
C ARG A 1 34.15 4.13 -2.01
N GLN A 2 33.10 4.91 -1.76
CA GLN A 2 32.51 5.03 -0.41
C GLN A 2 31.71 3.75 -0.10
N LYS A 3 31.98 3.09 1.02
CA LYS A 3 31.17 1.95 1.49
C LYS A 3 29.92 2.52 2.18
N ALA A 4 28.76 2.33 1.57
CA ALA A 4 27.46 2.71 2.11
C ALA A 4 27.01 1.70 3.19
N THR A 5 27.74 1.62 4.30
CA THR A 5 27.39 0.75 5.43
C THR A 5 27.30 1.57 6.70
N VAL A 6 26.14 1.52 7.35
CA VAL A 6 25.91 2.14 8.66
C VAL A 6 26.28 1.14 9.74
N LYS A 7 27.15 1.54 10.69
CA LYS A 7 27.52 0.71 11.84
C LYS A 7 26.46 0.84 12.93
N VAL A 8 25.86 -0.28 13.34
CA VAL A 8 24.87 -0.34 14.42
C VAL A 8 25.43 -1.16 15.59
N ARG A 9 25.16 -0.74 16.82
CA ARG A 9 25.47 -1.50 18.05
C ARG A 9 24.14 -1.90 18.71
N VAL A 10 24.01 -3.17 19.08
CA VAL A 10 22.83 -3.73 19.75
C VAL A 10 23.29 -4.33 21.07
N ALA A 11 22.54 -4.08 22.15
CA ALA A 11 22.83 -4.58 23.49
C ALA A 11 21.53 -5.01 24.18
N PHE A 12 21.63 -5.97 25.10
CA PHE A 12 20.53 -6.32 26.00
C PHE A 12 20.56 -5.40 27.22
N GLU A 13 19.43 -4.81 27.59
CA GLU A 13 19.33 -3.99 28.81
C GLU A 13 19.41 -4.84 30.08
N LYS A 14 18.85 -6.06 30.02
CA LYS A 14 18.93 -7.07 31.08
C LYS A 14 19.23 -8.42 30.46
N LEU A 15 20.26 -9.07 30.98
CA LEU A 15 20.67 -10.39 30.53
C LEU A 15 19.88 -11.44 31.31
N ASP A 16 19.04 -12.22 30.62
CA ASP A 16 18.34 -13.36 31.22
C ASP A 16 19.38 -14.47 31.54
N PRO A 17 19.38 -15.06 32.75
CA PRO A 17 20.29 -16.15 33.13
C PRO A 17 20.27 -17.37 32.21
N ARG A 18 19.23 -17.52 31.37
CA ARG A 18 19.10 -18.62 30.40
C ARG A 18 19.92 -18.42 29.13
N ILE A 19 20.47 -17.23 28.89
CA ILE A 19 21.30 -16.95 27.72
C ILE A 19 22.74 -17.34 28.04
N LEU A 20 23.21 -18.40 27.38
CA LEU A 20 24.57 -18.90 27.54
C LEU A 20 25.54 -18.16 26.60
N PRO A 21 26.83 -18.06 26.96
CA PRO A 21 27.88 -17.71 26.02
C PRO A 21 27.83 -18.59 24.75
N ASP A 22 28.27 -18.06 23.62
CA ASP A 22 28.28 -18.72 22.29
C ASP A 22 26.90 -18.93 21.62
N MET A 23 25.82 -18.32 22.14
CA MET A 23 24.51 -18.31 21.45
C MET A 23 24.45 -17.28 20.32
N SER A 24 23.83 -17.66 19.20
CA SER A 24 23.61 -16.77 18.04
C SER A 24 22.35 -15.92 18.20
N VAL A 25 22.43 -14.65 17.81
CA VAL A 25 21.30 -13.71 17.81
C VAL A 25 20.97 -13.32 16.38
N LYS A 26 19.68 -13.31 16.03
CA LYS A 26 19.17 -12.78 14.75
C LYS A 26 18.50 -11.43 15.00
N VAL A 27 18.97 -10.40 14.31
CA VAL A 27 18.39 -9.05 14.36
C VAL A 27 17.65 -8.80 13.06
N ALA A 28 16.38 -8.44 13.14
CA ALA A 28 15.58 -7.98 12.02
C ALA A 28 15.19 -6.52 12.26
N PHE A 29 15.45 -5.64 11.29
CA PHE A 29 14.99 -4.26 11.34
C PHE A 29 13.59 -4.20 10.78
N LYS A 30 12.60 -3.91 11.63
CA LYS A 30 11.26 -3.55 11.18
C LYS A 30 11.33 -2.08 10.75
N SER A 31 11.14 -1.80 9.47
CA SER A 31 10.87 -0.45 8.99
C SER A 31 9.62 0.03 9.73
N GLY A 32 9.75 1.14 10.47
CA GLY A 32 8.72 1.61 11.39
C GLY A 32 7.35 1.63 10.73
N GLU A 33 6.36 1.05 11.40
CA GLU A 33 5.01 1.58 11.31
C GLU A 33 5.14 2.98 11.89
N GLU A 34 5.25 3.98 11.02
CA GLU A 34 4.96 5.34 11.45
C GLU A 34 3.55 5.30 12.03
N GLU A 35 3.42 5.66 13.31
CA GLU A 35 2.18 6.14 13.87
C GLU A 35 1.77 7.37 13.05
N THR A 36 1.19 7.12 11.88
CA THR A 36 0.67 8.17 11.04
C THR A 36 -0.64 8.52 11.72
N GLU A 37 -0.72 9.72 12.31
CA GLU A 37 -1.97 10.47 12.37
C GLU A 37 -2.76 10.10 11.13
N THR A 38 -3.94 9.52 11.31
CA THR A 38 -4.77 8.86 10.29
C THR A 38 -4.87 9.64 8.97
N LYS A 39 -3.81 9.63 8.17
CA LYS A 39 -3.84 9.87 6.74
C LYS A 39 -4.36 8.56 6.23
N SER A 40 -5.65 8.54 5.94
CA SER A 40 -6.34 7.40 5.37
C SER A 40 -5.74 7.10 3.99
N THR A 41 -4.62 6.39 4.01
CA THR A 41 -3.95 5.86 2.84
C THR A 41 -4.63 4.55 2.46
N VAL A 42 -4.99 4.43 1.19
CA VAL A 42 -5.67 3.25 0.67
C VAL A 42 -4.69 2.50 -0.21
N ALA A 43 -4.45 1.23 0.11
CA ALA A 43 -3.63 0.35 -0.72
C ALA A 43 -4.53 -0.36 -1.75
N LEU A 44 -4.20 -0.20 -3.03
CA LEU A 44 -4.88 -0.87 -4.14
C LEU A 44 -3.87 -1.64 -5.01
N PRO A 45 -4.28 -2.71 -5.69
CA PRO A 45 -3.45 -3.31 -6.73
C PRO A 45 -3.13 -2.29 -7.83
N LYS A 46 -1.93 -2.34 -8.39
CA LYS A 46 -1.56 -1.47 -9.52
C LYS A 46 -2.51 -1.66 -10.73
N SER A 47 -3.07 -2.86 -10.90
CA SER A 47 -4.05 -3.16 -11.95
C SER A 47 -5.35 -2.37 -11.84
N ALA A 48 -5.65 -1.78 -10.67
CA ALA A 48 -6.84 -0.95 -10.45
C ALA A 48 -6.65 0.52 -10.88
N ILE A 49 -5.41 0.92 -11.18
CA ILE A 49 -5.06 2.29 -11.55
C ILE A 49 -4.98 2.38 -13.06
N HIS A 50 -5.77 3.27 -13.64
CA HIS A 50 -5.75 3.60 -15.04
C HIS A 50 -5.15 5.00 -15.23
N GLN A 51 -4.54 5.22 -16.38
CA GLN A 51 -4.01 6.53 -16.74
C GLN A 51 -4.91 7.13 -17.82
N ASP A 52 -5.54 8.27 -17.51
CA ASP A 52 -6.35 9.01 -18.49
C ASP A 52 -5.90 10.47 -18.56
N GLU A 53 -5.66 10.95 -19.77
CA GLU A 53 -5.10 12.30 -20.04
C GLU A 53 -3.85 12.64 -19.21
N GLY A 54 -3.02 11.64 -18.91
CA GLY A 54 -1.81 11.79 -18.10
C GLY A 54 -2.05 11.90 -16.58
N ARG A 55 -3.28 11.68 -16.11
CA ARG A 55 -3.65 11.63 -14.68
C ARG A 55 -3.97 10.20 -14.25
N ASP A 56 -3.59 9.86 -13.01
CA ASP A 56 -3.97 8.59 -12.40
C ASP A 56 -5.44 8.64 -11.97
N ILE A 57 -6.21 7.67 -12.45
CA ILE A 57 -7.63 7.52 -12.16
C ILE A 57 -7.94 6.10 -11.68
N VAL A 58 -9.00 5.98 -10.89
CA VAL A 58 -9.57 4.70 -10.47
C VAL A 58 -11.07 4.72 -10.69
N TRP A 59 -11.63 3.52 -10.87
CA TRP A 59 -13.06 3.32 -11.01
C TRP A 59 -13.66 2.89 -9.68
N VAL A 60 -14.50 3.74 -9.09
CA VAL A 60 -15.18 3.49 -7.82
C VAL A 60 -16.60 3.03 -8.13
N MET A 61 -17.04 1.95 -7.49
CA MET A 61 -18.40 1.46 -7.60
C MET A 61 -19.30 2.16 -6.59
N LYS A 62 -20.38 2.76 -7.07
CA LYS A 62 -21.40 3.43 -6.26
C LYS A 62 -22.78 2.99 -6.72
N GLU A 63 -23.51 2.30 -5.84
CA GLU A 63 -24.90 1.85 -6.09
C GLU A 63 -25.05 1.18 -7.48
N ASP A 64 -24.13 0.26 -7.81
CA ASP A 64 -24.04 -0.51 -9.07
C ASP A 64 -23.57 0.26 -10.32
N THR A 65 -23.07 1.48 -10.18
CA THR A 65 -22.50 2.28 -11.28
C THR A 65 -21.04 2.61 -11.07
N LEU A 66 -20.28 2.77 -12.16
CA LEU A 66 -18.90 3.23 -12.11
C LEU A 66 -18.82 4.75 -12.06
N GLU A 67 -18.11 5.26 -11.06
CA GLU A 67 -17.72 6.66 -10.93
C GLU A 67 -16.22 6.79 -11.21
N ARG A 68 -15.87 7.72 -12.11
CA ARG A 68 -14.47 8.02 -12.39
C ARG A 68 -13.91 8.92 -11.29
N ARG A 69 -12.81 8.52 -10.66
CA ARG A 69 -12.17 9.29 -9.59
C ARG A 69 -10.70 9.52 -9.89
N ALA A 70 -10.27 10.79 -9.87
CA ALA A 70 -8.84 11.13 -9.93
C ALA A 70 -8.19 10.85 -8.55
N VAL A 71 -7.03 10.22 -8.57
CA VAL A 71 -6.31 9.84 -7.34
C VAL A 71 -4.88 10.33 -7.36
N LYS A 72 -4.29 10.44 -6.17
CA LYS A 72 -2.86 10.72 -6.02
C LYS A 72 -2.15 9.48 -5.51
N VAL A 73 -1.35 8.86 -6.38
CA VAL A 73 -0.46 7.76 -6.02
C VAL A 73 0.75 8.34 -5.28
N ASP A 74 1.07 7.77 -4.12
CA ASP A 74 2.20 8.18 -3.28
C ASP A 74 3.40 7.27 -3.49
N THR A 75 3.19 5.95 -3.39
CA THR A 75 4.25 4.95 -3.53
C THR A 75 3.71 3.68 -4.17
N VAL A 76 4.52 3.00 -4.96
CA VAL A 76 4.20 1.68 -5.54
C VAL A 76 5.22 0.66 -5.03
N MET A 77 4.75 -0.42 -4.41
CA MET A 77 5.56 -1.49 -3.83
C MET A 77 4.95 -2.86 -4.12
N ASN A 78 5.75 -3.78 -4.67
CA ASN A 78 5.38 -5.21 -4.83
C ASN A 78 3.96 -5.43 -5.40
N ASP A 79 3.61 -4.69 -6.46
CA ASP A 79 2.32 -4.71 -7.16
C ASP A 79 1.14 -4.01 -6.46
N GLN A 80 1.38 -3.37 -5.32
CA GLN A 80 0.43 -2.47 -4.67
C GLN A 80 0.82 -1.02 -4.84
N ALA A 81 -0.17 -0.17 -5.02
CA ALA A 81 -0.04 1.28 -5.03
C ALA A 81 -0.74 1.87 -3.80
N ILE A 82 -0.04 2.75 -3.11
CA ILE A 82 -0.53 3.48 -1.96
C ILE A 82 -1.10 4.80 -2.48
N ILE A 83 -2.41 5.00 -2.27
CA ILE A 83 -3.11 6.23 -2.62
C ILE A 83 -3.12 7.15 -1.40
N SER A 84 -2.62 8.38 -1.59
CA SER A 84 -2.57 9.41 -0.54
C SER A 84 -3.79 10.33 -0.54
N ALA A 85 -4.50 10.46 -1.66
CA ALA A 85 -5.70 11.29 -1.77
C ALA A 85 -6.61 10.84 -2.93
N GLY A 86 -7.90 11.20 -2.83
CA GLY A 86 -8.92 10.94 -3.85
C GLY A 86 -9.82 9.72 -3.56
N LEU A 87 -9.47 8.91 -2.56
CA LEU A 87 -10.25 7.75 -2.11
C LEU A 87 -10.57 7.82 -0.63
N GLY A 88 -11.80 7.42 -0.30
CA GLY A 88 -12.26 7.22 1.06
C GLY A 88 -12.02 5.79 1.55
N SER A 89 -11.92 5.62 2.87
CA SER A 89 -11.93 4.28 3.47
C SER A 89 -13.28 3.61 3.26
N GLY A 90 -13.30 2.35 2.82
CA GLY A 90 -14.52 1.57 2.59
C GLY A 90 -15.14 1.72 1.20
N GLU A 91 -14.56 2.54 0.31
CA GLU A 91 -14.98 2.61 -1.09
C GLU A 91 -14.60 1.33 -1.84
N LYS A 92 -15.51 0.84 -2.71
CA LYS A 92 -15.27 -0.34 -3.55
C LYS A 92 -14.63 0.11 -4.87
N VAL A 93 -13.47 -0.44 -5.18
CA VAL A 93 -12.70 -0.09 -6.39
C VAL A 93 -12.61 -1.30 -7.32
N VAL A 94 -12.75 -1.06 -8.62
CA VAL A 94 -12.58 -2.11 -9.64
C VAL A 94 -11.11 -2.43 -9.81
N THR A 95 -10.74 -3.69 -9.58
CA THR A 95 -9.34 -4.15 -9.68
C THR A 95 -9.02 -4.87 -11.00
N LYS A 96 -10.05 -5.42 -11.63
CA LYS A 96 -10.05 -6.06 -12.95
C LYS A 96 -11.39 -5.81 -13.62
N GLY A 97 -11.36 -5.31 -14.84
CA GLY A 97 -12.52 -5.19 -15.71
C GLY A 97 -12.07 -5.00 -17.16
N PRO A 98 -13.02 -4.83 -18.11
CA PRO A 98 -12.69 -4.56 -19.51
C PRO A 98 -11.89 -3.25 -19.64
N ASP A 99 -11.03 -3.15 -20.66
CA ASP A 99 -10.22 -1.93 -20.90
C ASP A 99 -11.09 -0.70 -21.22
N GLU A 100 -12.28 -0.93 -21.78
CA GLU A 100 -13.32 0.09 -22.04
C GLU A 100 -14.28 0.16 -20.84
N MET A 101 -13.92 0.93 -19.82
CA MET A 101 -14.84 1.34 -18.75
C MET A 101 -15.27 2.78 -18.96
N GLU A 102 -16.57 3.03 -18.85
CA GLU A 102 -17.15 4.37 -18.97
C GLU A 102 -17.84 4.77 -17.66
N GLU A 103 -17.88 6.08 -17.39
CA GLU A 103 -18.64 6.62 -16.27
C GLU A 103 -20.13 6.29 -16.43
N GLY A 104 -20.76 5.80 -15.35
CA GLY A 104 -22.15 5.36 -15.35
C GLY A 104 -22.38 3.94 -15.87
N MET A 105 -21.33 3.22 -16.28
CA MET A 105 -21.44 1.81 -16.66
C MET A 105 -21.93 0.99 -15.46
N ARG A 106 -22.93 0.13 -15.69
CA ARG A 106 -23.43 -0.80 -14.67
C ARG A 106 -22.45 -1.94 -14.48
N VAL A 107 -22.08 -2.17 -13.23
CA VAL A 107 -21.16 -3.23 -12.83
C VAL A 107 -21.73 -4.00 -11.66
N THR A 108 -21.52 -5.30 -11.67
CA THR A 108 -21.83 -6.18 -10.54
C THR A 108 -20.53 -6.56 -9.85
N GLU A 109 -20.57 -6.67 -8.52
CA GLU A 109 -19.44 -7.19 -7.75
C GLU A 109 -19.08 -8.59 -8.27
N ALA A 110 -17.84 -8.74 -8.73
CA ALA A 110 -17.29 -10.07 -8.93
C ALA A 110 -17.02 -10.65 -7.54
N GLU A 111 -17.83 -11.63 -7.13
CA GLU A 111 -17.51 -12.45 -5.95
C GLU A 111 -16.12 -13.08 -6.12
N ARG A 112 -15.36 -13.04 -5.04
CA ARG A 112 -13.93 -13.38 -5.00
C ARG A 112 -13.68 -14.87 -5.11
#